data_AF-A0A3B0JKU2-F1
#
_entry.id   AF-A0A3B0JKU2-F1
#
_cell.length_a   1.000
_cell.length_b   1.000
_cell.length_c   1.000
_cell.angle_alpha   90.00
_cell.angle_beta   90.00
_cell.angle_gamma   90.00
#
_symmetry.space_group_name_H-M   'P 1'
#
loop_
_entity.id
_entity.type
_entity.pdbx_description
1 polymer ?
#
loop_
_entity_poly.entity_id
_entity_poly.type
_entity_poly.pdbx_seq_one_letter_code
_entity_poly.pdbx_strand_id
1 'polypeptide(L)'
;MRSCGPSLIKYVLFAFNVLFALSGLGILIAGAIVLADVNEFNHFVEGRVIAPPIVLIVTGLIIFLIASLGCFGAIKESPTLLLTFAVLLAVIFIVELAVGIAASVFKKDLEMMVKSSLQESIKRSNSEDTMAWDNIQRKLMCCGVDTPADWRAISANKTLPASCCQPQFIDTTVGHCLDSPALGKDKFYQDGCVGKLKDRIDKNASILIGVGIGIAFIQILGIFLACYLASSIRREQAK
;
A
#
# COMPACT_ATOMS: atom_id res chain seq x y z
N MET A 1 -37.28 20.16 24.63
CA MET A 1 -36.60 18.88 24.93
C MET A 1 -35.31 18.84 24.13
N ARG A 2 -34.14 18.90 24.79
CA ARG A 2 -32.83 18.78 24.12
C ARG A 2 -32.75 17.37 23.53
N SER A 3 -32.75 17.27 22.21
CA SER A 3 -32.68 15.98 21.52
C SER A 3 -31.31 15.35 21.81
N CYS A 4 -31.28 14.18 22.44
CA CYS A 4 -30.03 13.51 22.83
C CYS A 4 -29.26 12.94 21.61
N GLY A 5 -29.97 12.69 20.50
CA GLY A 5 -29.43 12.11 19.27
C GLY A 5 -28.42 12.99 18.54
N PRO A 6 -28.73 14.26 18.19
CA PRO A 6 -27.82 15.16 17.48
C PRO A 6 -26.49 15.39 18.22
N SER A 7 -26.54 15.52 19.55
CA SER A 7 -25.34 15.68 20.38
C SER A 7 -24.44 14.44 20.34
N LEU A 8 -25.01 13.22 20.47
CA LEU A 8 -24.23 11.98 20.39
C LEU A 8 -23.55 11.83 19.02
N ILE A 9 -24.30 12.09 17.93
CA ILE A 9 -23.79 11.98 16.56
C ILE A 9 -22.64 12.96 16.33
N LYS A 10 -22.74 14.19 16.86
CA LYS A 10 -21.66 15.19 16.80
C LYS A 10 -20.37 14.67 17.46
N TYR A 11 -20.46 14.13 18.68
CA TYR A 11 -19.28 13.60 19.37
C TYR A 11 -18.68 12.38 18.68
N VAL A 12 -19.51 11.47 18.19
CA VAL A 12 -19.06 10.28 17.44
C VAL A 12 -18.35 10.70 16.16
N LEU A 13 -18.97 11.58 15.35
CA LEU A 13 -18.38 12.07 14.10
C LEU A 13 -17.07 12.83 14.37
N PHE A 14 -17.01 13.64 15.42
CA PHE A 14 -15.79 14.34 15.82
C PHE A 14 -14.69 13.37 16.23
N ALA A 15 -14.97 12.40 17.11
CA ALA A 15 -13.99 11.44 17.58
C ALA A 15 -13.40 10.61 16.43
N PHE A 16 -14.25 10.10 15.53
CA PHE A 16 -13.79 9.36 14.35
C PHE A 16 -12.91 10.22 13.43
N ASN A 17 -13.30 11.47 13.16
CA ASN A 17 -12.49 12.35 12.33
C ASN A 17 -11.15 12.72 13.01
N VAL A 18 -11.09 12.88 14.34
CA VAL A 18 -9.82 13.09 15.04
C VAL A 18 -8.89 11.89 14.86
N LEU A 19 -9.41 10.66 15.03
CA LEU A 19 -8.62 9.44 14.81
C LEU A 19 -8.09 9.38 13.38
N PHE A 20 -8.93 9.68 12.38
CA PHE A 20 -8.49 9.72 10.99
C PHE A 20 -7.46 10.81 10.73
N ALA A 21 -7.62 12.00 11.29
CA ALA A 21 -6.66 13.08 11.16
C ALA A 21 -5.29 12.68 11.72
N LEU A 22 -5.26 12.09 12.92
CA LEU A 22 -4.01 11.59 13.52
C LEU A 22 -3.38 10.47 12.68
N SER A 23 -4.18 9.55 12.14
CA SER A 23 -3.68 8.49 11.25
C SER A 23 -3.11 9.05 9.95
N GLY A 24 -3.78 10.04 9.33
CA GLY A 24 -3.33 10.71 8.12
C GLY A 24 -2.03 11.46 8.33
N LEU A 25 -1.90 12.17 9.47
CA LEU A 25 -0.66 12.81 9.87
C LEU A 25 0.47 11.80 10.09
N GLY A 26 0.18 10.66 10.74
CA GLY A 26 1.16 9.59 10.93
C GLY A 26 1.65 9.00 9.61
N ILE A 27 0.73 8.71 8.67
CA ILE A 27 1.07 8.22 7.32
C ILE A 27 1.91 9.25 6.56
N LEU A 28 1.55 10.53 6.63
CA LEU A 28 2.29 11.62 5.99
C LEU A 28 3.72 11.70 6.53
N ILE A 29 3.89 11.70 7.86
CA ILE A 29 5.21 11.77 8.50
C ILE A 29 6.04 10.53 8.13
N ALA A 30 5.46 9.33 8.19
CA ALA A 30 6.14 8.10 7.80
C ALA A 30 6.59 8.15 6.34
N GLY A 31 5.73 8.59 5.42
CA GLY A 31 6.07 8.77 4.02
C GLY A 31 7.19 9.80 3.81
N ALA A 32 7.17 10.90 4.55
CA ALA A 32 8.20 11.94 4.49
C ALA A 32 9.56 11.44 5.01
N ILE A 33 9.58 10.66 6.10
CA ILE A 33 10.81 10.03 6.62
C ILE A 33 11.40 9.09 5.58
N VAL A 34 10.59 8.15 5.05
CA VAL A 34 11.07 7.20 4.03
C VAL A 34 11.55 7.93 2.77
N LEU A 35 10.86 9.00 2.36
CA LEU A 35 11.29 9.80 1.22
C LEU A 35 12.63 10.52 1.47
N ALA A 36 12.85 11.03 2.67
CA ALA A 36 14.11 11.67 3.04
C ALA A 36 15.27 10.67 3.00
N ASP A 37 15.08 9.49 3.58
CA ASP A 37 16.07 8.41 3.57
C ASP A 37 16.41 7.98 2.14
N VAL A 38 15.39 7.73 1.30
CA VAL A 38 15.60 7.35 -0.11
C VAL A 38 16.28 8.46 -0.90
N ASN A 39 15.92 9.72 -0.65
CA ASN A 39 16.51 10.85 -1.37
C ASN A 39 18.00 11.06 -1.07
N GLU A 40 18.47 10.68 0.12
CA GLU A 40 19.89 10.72 0.46
C GLU A 40 20.72 9.79 -0.44
N PHE A 41 20.11 8.72 -0.95
CA PHE A 41 20.71 7.78 -1.89
C PHE A 41 20.36 8.06 -3.36
N ASN A 42 19.70 9.19 -3.70
CA ASN A 42 19.24 9.50 -5.07
C ASN A 42 20.31 9.43 -6.17
N HIS A 43 21.60 9.48 -5.82
CA HIS A 43 22.68 9.30 -6.78
C HIS A 43 22.81 7.86 -7.30
N PHE A 44 22.21 6.91 -6.58
CA PHE A 44 22.19 5.48 -6.86
C PHE A 44 20.77 4.97 -7.22
N VAL A 45 19.72 5.70 -6.76
CA VAL A 45 18.31 5.32 -6.88
C VAL A 45 17.61 5.85 -8.11
N GLU A 46 17.02 4.94 -8.91
CA GLU A 46 16.07 5.30 -9.96
C GLU A 46 14.72 5.73 -9.40
N GLY A 47 14.07 6.70 -10.05
CA GLY A 47 12.79 7.29 -9.60
C GLY A 47 11.63 6.32 -9.32
N ARG A 48 11.75 5.04 -9.69
CA ARG A 48 10.79 3.97 -9.34
C ARG A 48 10.70 3.72 -7.83
N VAL A 49 11.77 3.91 -7.06
CA VAL A 49 11.80 3.69 -5.60
C VAL A 49 11.21 4.87 -4.82
N ILE A 50 11.14 6.06 -5.45
CA ILE A 50 10.62 7.29 -4.85
C ILE A 50 9.08 7.35 -4.91
N ALA A 51 8.46 6.60 -5.83
CA ALA A 51 7.01 6.64 -6.04
C ALA A 51 6.19 6.18 -4.81
N PRO A 52 6.49 5.05 -4.13
CA PRO A 52 5.68 4.62 -2.99
C PRO A 52 5.66 5.60 -1.80
N PRO A 53 6.80 6.18 -1.35
CA PRO A 53 6.79 7.21 -0.31
C PRO A 53 5.98 8.45 -0.69
N ILE A 54 6.07 8.91 -1.94
CA ILE A 54 5.25 10.04 -2.44
C ILE A 54 3.76 9.73 -2.33
N VAL A 55 3.34 8.52 -2.72
CA VAL A 55 1.94 8.09 -2.59
C VAL A 55 1.48 8.11 -1.14
N LEU A 56 2.32 7.69 -0.18
CA LEU A 56 2.02 7.76 1.25
C LEU A 56 1.84 9.22 1.71
N ILE A 57 2.73 10.14 1.32
CA ILE A 57 2.63 11.55 1.68
C ILE A 57 1.34 12.16 1.15
N VAL A 58 1.05 11.98 -0.14
CA VAL A 58 -0.14 12.54 -0.79
C VAL A 58 -1.41 11.97 -0.16
N THR A 59 -1.45 10.65 0.06
CA THR A 59 -2.61 9.98 0.68
C THR A 59 -2.81 10.46 2.11
N GLY A 60 -1.74 10.52 2.91
CA GLY A 60 -1.78 10.99 4.29
C GLY A 60 -2.26 12.45 4.40
N LEU A 61 -1.80 13.31 3.48
CA LEU A 61 -2.25 14.70 3.40
C LEU A 61 -3.74 14.80 3.07
N ILE A 62 -4.23 14.05 2.08
CA ILE A 62 -5.65 14.04 1.71
C ILE A 62 -6.51 13.59 2.89
N ILE A 63 -6.13 12.50 3.57
CA ILE A 63 -6.83 11.98 4.76
C ILE A 63 -6.87 13.06 5.86
N PHE A 64 -5.73 13.67 6.17
CA PHE A 64 -5.63 14.71 7.20
C PHE A 64 -6.53 15.92 6.91
N LEU A 65 -6.52 16.41 5.66
CA LEU A 65 -7.34 17.56 5.26
C LEU A 65 -8.84 17.25 5.33
N ILE A 66 -9.27 16.11 4.79
CA ILE A 66 -10.68 15.71 4.79
C ILE A 66 -11.18 15.50 6.22
N ALA A 67 -10.39 14.80 7.05
CA ALA A 67 -10.73 14.58 8.44
C ALA A 67 -10.80 15.90 9.23
N SER A 68 -9.89 16.84 8.96
CA SER A 68 -9.92 18.18 9.57
C SER A 68 -11.19 18.95 9.19
N LEU A 69 -11.65 18.88 7.94
CA LEU A 69 -12.92 19.47 7.52
C LEU A 69 -14.12 18.85 8.26
N GLY A 70 -14.12 17.53 8.45
CA GLY A 70 -15.13 16.84 9.26
C GLY A 70 -15.15 17.31 10.71
N CYS A 71 -13.97 17.42 11.33
CA CYS A 71 -13.80 17.96 12.69
C CYS A 71 -14.29 19.40 12.80
N PHE A 72 -13.84 20.30 11.91
CA PHE A 72 -14.24 21.70 11.94
C PHE A 72 -15.72 21.89 11.62
N GLY A 73 -16.28 21.10 10.71
CA GLY A 73 -17.71 21.12 10.41
C GLY A 73 -18.56 20.71 11.61
N ALA A 74 -18.13 19.67 12.35
CA ALA A 74 -18.79 19.24 13.57
C ALA A 74 -18.66 20.29 14.70
N ILE A 75 -17.46 20.80 14.99
CA ILE A 75 -17.22 21.77 16.07
C ILE A 75 -17.95 23.09 15.80
N LYS A 76 -17.77 23.66 14.60
CA LYS A 76 -18.35 24.95 14.22
C LYS A 76 -19.84 24.87 13.89
N GLU A 77 -20.43 23.67 13.95
CA GLU A 77 -21.81 23.41 13.57
C GLU A 77 -22.13 24.06 12.21
N SER A 78 -21.23 23.88 11.23
CA SER A 78 -21.36 24.49 9.92
C SER A 78 -21.91 23.47 8.92
N PRO A 79 -23.16 23.61 8.46
CA PRO A 79 -23.75 22.68 7.50
C PRO A 79 -22.99 22.62 6.18
N THR A 80 -22.38 23.73 5.77
CA THR A 80 -21.60 23.81 4.53
C THR A 80 -20.33 22.97 4.63
N LEU A 81 -19.57 23.08 5.73
CA LEU A 81 -18.36 22.27 5.93
C LEU A 81 -18.67 20.77 6.02
N LEU A 82 -19.74 20.40 6.73
CA LEU A 82 -20.20 19.02 6.83
C LEU A 82 -20.63 18.45 5.47
N LEU A 83 -21.32 19.26 4.65
CA LEU A 83 -21.71 18.85 3.30
C LEU A 83 -20.50 18.71 2.37
N THR A 84 -19.53 19.63 2.45
CA THR A 84 -18.27 19.51 1.69
C THR A 84 -17.52 18.23 2.08
N PHE A 85 -17.42 17.92 3.37
CA PHE A 85 -16.84 16.67 3.85
C PHE A 85 -17.57 15.44 3.27
N ALA A 86 -18.92 15.44 3.30
CA ALA A 86 -19.71 14.36 2.73
C ALA A 86 -19.51 14.19 1.21
N VAL A 87 -19.44 15.29 0.45
CA VAL A 87 -19.17 15.27 -1.00
C VAL A 87 -17.78 14.70 -1.29
N LEU A 88 -16.76 15.11 -0.52
CA LEU A 88 -15.40 14.58 -0.69
C LEU A 88 -15.33 13.07 -0.41
N LEU A 89 -16.01 12.59 0.64
CA LEU A 89 -16.12 11.15 0.89
C LEU A 89 -16.85 10.42 -0.24
N ALA A 90 -17.90 11.00 -0.81
CA ALA A 90 -18.62 10.39 -1.93
C ALA A 90 -17.74 10.31 -3.19
N VAL A 91 -16.93 11.33 -3.46
CA VAL A 91 -15.96 11.29 -4.57
C VAL A 91 -14.92 10.19 -4.35
N ILE A 92 -14.37 10.07 -3.14
CA ILE A 92 -13.42 9.00 -2.78
C ILE A 92 -14.07 7.62 -2.96
N PHE A 93 -15.31 7.45 -2.52
CA PHE A 93 -16.04 6.20 -2.69
C PHE A 93 -16.17 5.79 -4.16
N ILE A 94 -16.49 6.75 -5.04
CA ILE A 94 -16.57 6.49 -6.49
C ILE A 94 -15.20 6.10 -7.06
N VAL A 95 -14.14 6.79 -6.65
CA VAL A 95 -12.76 6.46 -7.07
C VAL A 95 -12.37 5.07 -6.58
N GLU A 96 -12.68 4.72 -5.33
CA GLU A 96 -12.39 3.41 -4.75
C GLU A 96 -13.10 2.28 -5.50
N LEU A 97 -14.38 2.48 -5.85
CA LEU A 97 -15.12 1.56 -6.70
C LEU A 97 -14.48 1.42 -8.09
N ALA A 98 -14.10 2.53 -8.72
CA ALA A 98 -13.45 2.51 -10.03
C ALA A 98 -12.10 1.78 -9.98
N VAL A 99 -11.29 2.01 -8.94
CA VAL A 99 -10.02 1.32 -8.71
C VAL A 99 -10.24 -0.17 -8.49
N GLY A 100 -11.24 -0.56 -7.68
CA GLY A 100 -11.57 -1.97 -7.45
C GLY A 100 -11.99 -2.69 -8.74
N ILE A 101 -12.82 -2.05 -9.56
CA ILE A 101 -13.22 -2.58 -10.88
C ILE A 101 -11.99 -2.68 -11.79
N ALA A 102 -11.19 -1.61 -11.91
CA ALA A 102 -10.00 -1.60 -12.74
C ALA A 102 -8.99 -2.68 -12.33
N ALA A 103 -8.76 -2.88 -11.02
CA ALA A 103 -7.89 -3.92 -10.50
C ALA A 103 -8.36 -5.33 -10.89
N SER A 104 -9.67 -5.56 -10.96
CA SER A 104 -10.24 -6.84 -11.38
C SER A 104 -10.09 -7.07 -12.90
N VAL A 105 -10.30 -6.03 -13.70
CA VAL A 105 -10.27 -6.09 -15.17
C VAL A 105 -8.83 -6.20 -15.69
N PHE A 106 -7.93 -5.35 -15.18
CA PHE A 106 -6.54 -5.24 -15.65
C PHE A 106 -5.56 -6.15 -14.89
N LYS A 107 -6.06 -7.17 -14.17
CA LYS A 107 -5.20 -8.07 -13.37
C LYS A 107 -4.07 -8.70 -14.20
N LYS A 108 -4.39 -9.17 -15.41
CA LYS A 108 -3.40 -9.80 -16.31
C LYS A 108 -2.39 -8.79 -16.86
N ASP A 109 -2.85 -7.59 -17.20
CA ASP A 109 -1.98 -6.53 -17.72
C ASP A 109 -1.02 -6.04 -16.64
N LEU A 110 -1.49 -5.94 -15.39
CA LEU A 110 -0.66 -5.65 -14.24
C LEU A 110 0.40 -6.75 -14.02
N GLU A 111 0.02 -8.02 -14.09
CA GLU A 111 0.96 -9.15 -13.99
C GLU A 111 2.04 -9.07 -15.08
N MET A 112 1.66 -8.78 -16.33
CA MET A 112 2.61 -8.61 -17.43
C MET A 112 3.52 -7.40 -17.23
N MET A 113 3.00 -6.27 -16.76
CA MET A 113 3.78 -5.05 -16.49
C MET A 113 4.78 -5.27 -15.34
N VAL A 114 4.37 -5.95 -14.27
CA VAL A 114 5.27 -6.32 -13.17
C VAL A 114 6.37 -7.24 -13.68
N LYS A 115 5.99 -8.26 -14.45
CA LYS A 115 6.94 -9.19 -15.06
C LYS A 115 7.95 -8.47 -15.95
N SER A 116 7.51 -7.61 -16.87
CA SER A 116 8.41 -6.87 -17.76
C SER A 116 9.35 -5.95 -16.99
N SER A 117 8.84 -5.29 -15.94
CA SER A 117 9.64 -4.41 -15.07
C SER A 117 10.73 -5.19 -14.32
N LEU A 118 10.40 -6.39 -13.82
CA LEU A 118 11.37 -7.27 -13.17
C LEU A 118 12.40 -7.84 -14.18
N GLN A 119 11.97 -8.20 -15.40
CA GLN A 119 12.89 -8.63 -16.47
C GLN A 119 13.84 -7.52 -16.92
N GLU A 120 13.44 -6.27 -16.82
CA GLU A 120 14.31 -5.12 -17.10
C GLU A 120 15.29 -4.89 -15.93
N SER A 121 14.80 -4.88 -14.69
CA SER A 121 15.63 -4.70 -13.48
C SER A 121 16.71 -5.78 -13.35
N ILE A 122 16.37 -7.06 -13.60
CA ILE A 122 17.35 -8.15 -13.48
C ILE A 122 18.53 -7.99 -14.46
N LYS A 123 18.30 -7.41 -15.66
CA LYS A 123 19.35 -7.19 -16.66
C LYS A 123 20.26 -6.01 -16.33
N ARG A 124 19.76 -5.03 -15.58
CA ARG A 124 20.49 -3.80 -15.27
C ARG A 124 21.57 -4.02 -14.21
N SER A 125 21.37 -4.98 -13.31
CA SER A 125 22.35 -5.50 -12.34
C SER A 125 23.12 -4.40 -11.57
N ASN A 126 22.44 -3.32 -11.17
CA ASN A 126 23.01 -2.28 -10.30
C ASN A 126 23.00 -2.71 -8.82
N SER A 127 23.79 -2.04 -7.98
CA SER A 127 23.94 -2.37 -6.55
C SER A 127 22.63 -2.26 -5.76
N GLU A 128 21.74 -1.34 -6.13
CA GLU A 128 20.46 -1.16 -5.44
C GLU A 128 19.40 -2.20 -5.82
N ASP A 129 19.32 -2.51 -7.12
CA ASP A 129 18.50 -3.60 -7.62
C ASP A 129 18.86 -4.90 -6.89
N THR A 130 20.14 -5.09 -6.55
CA THR A 130 20.63 -6.26 -5.82
C THR A 130 20.00 -6.39 -4.43
N MET A 131 19.92 -5.29 -3.65
CA MET A 131 19.26 -5.34 -2.32
C MET A 131 17.75 -5.56 -2.42
N ALA A 132 17.09 -4.94 -3.41
CA ALA A 132 15.68 -5.15 -3.66
C ALA A 132 15.39 -6.60 -4.06
N TRP A 133 16.20 -7.17 -4.96
CA TRP A 133 16.14 -8.57 -5.36
C TRP A 133 16.37 -9.50 -4.17
N ASP A 134 17.37 -9.23 -3.34
CA ASP A 134 17.68 -10.04 -2.17
C ASP A 134 16.49 -10.12 -1.20
N ASN A 135 15.85 -8.97 -0.96
CA ASN A 135 14.66 -8.88 -0.11
C ASN A 135 13.47 -9.62 -0.72
N ILE A 136 13.18 -9.42 -2.00
CA ILE A 136 12.07 -10.09 -2.70
C ILE A 136 12.26 -11.61 -2.66
N GLN A 137 13.46 -12.09 -3.00
CA GLN A 137 13.76 -13.53 -3.07
C GLN A 137 13.68 -14.20 -1.70
N ARG A 138 14.21 -13.58 -0.65
CA ARG A 138 14.11 -14.10 0.72
C ARG A 138 12.67 -14.05 1.25
N LYS A 139 11.95 -12.96 0.99
CA LYS A 139 10.59 -12.75 1.54
C LYS A 139 9.52 -13.59 0.84
N LEU A 140 9.66 -13.80 -0.48
CA LEU A 140 8.74 -14.61 -1.27
C LEU A 140 9.21 -16.04 -1.47
N MET A 141 10.43 -16.39 -1.03
CA MET A 141 11.04 -17.71 -1.21
C MET A 141 11.03 -18.13 -2.68
N CYS A 142 11.59 -17.28 -3.52
CA CYS A 142 11.61 -17.39 -4.98
C CYS A 142 13.00 -17.09 -5.53
N CYS A 143 13.26 -17.42 -6.80
CA CYS A 143 14.51 -17.09 -7.46
C CYS A 143 14.31 -16.78 -8.95
N GLY A 144 14.83 -15.64 -9.39
CA GLY A 144 14.63 -15.12 -10.75
C GLY A 144 13.22 -14.56 -10.97
N VAL A 145 12.91 -14.16 -12.20
CA VAL A 145 11.62 -13.56 -12.53
C VAL A 145 10.57 -14.66 -12.66
N ASP A 146 10.81 -15.60 -13.57
CA ASP A 146 10.01 -16.79 -13.82
C ASP A 146 10.69 -18.05 -13.28
N THR A 147 12.02 -18.11 -13.37
CA THR A 147 12.81 -19.26 -12.91
C THR A 147 14.24 -18.85 -12.52
N PRO A 148 14.98 -19.72 -11.79
CA PRO A 148 16.41 -19.48 -11.53
C PRO A 148 17.26 -19.38 -12.80
N ALA A 149 16.77 -19.84 -13.95
CA ALA A 149 17.50 -19.72 -15.21
C ALA A 149 17.69 -18.24 -15.63
N ASP A 150 16.82 -17.34 -15.17
CA ASP A 150 16.90 -15.91 -15.50
C ASP A 150 18.22 -15.29 -15.02
N TRP A 151 18.66 -15.63 -13.81
CA TRP A 151 19.97 -15.23 -13.28
C TRP A 151 21.13 -15.91 -14.01
N ARG A 152 21.00 -17.20 -14.32
CA ARG A 152 22.04 -17.94 -15.03
C ARG A 152 22.26 -17.44 -16.45
N ALA A 153 21.24 -16.87 -17.08
CA ALA A 153 21.31 -16.30 -18.42
C ALA A 153 22.14 -15.01 -18.47
N ILE A 154 22.20 -14.26 -17.36
CA ILE A 154 22.93 -12.99 -17.28
C ILE A 154 24.26 -13.08 -16.51
N SER A 155 24.44 -14.10 -15.66
CA SER A 155 25.68 -14.34 -14.94
C SER A 155 26.71 -15.05 -15.83
N ALA A 156 27.89 -14.43 -16.02
CA ALA A 156 28.99 -15.02 -16.78
C ALA A 156 29.42 -16.41 -16.26
N ASN A 157 29.34 -16.60 -14.93
CA ASN A 157 29.69 -17.86 -14.27
C ASN A 157 28.46 -18.75 -13.99
N LYS A 158 27.27 -18.38 -14.52
CA LYS A 158 25.99 -19.06 -14.28
C LYS A 158 25.66 -19.24 -12.79
N THR A 159 26.15 -18.32 -11.96
CA THR A 159 25.93 -18.29 -10.51
C THR A 159 24.56 -17.70 -10.18
N LEU A 160 24.01 -18.11 -9.03
CA LEU A 160 22.79 -17.55 -8.46
C LEU A 160 23.15 -16.64 -7.27
N PRO A 161 22.35 -15.58 -7.01
CA PRO A 161 22.48 -14.80 -5.79
C PRO A 161 22.32 -15.65 -4.52
N ALA A 162 22.99 -15.29 -3.43
CA ALA A 162 22.86 -15.98 -2.15
C ALA A 162 21.44 -15.87 -1.56
N SER A 163 20.69 -14.84 -1.92
CA SER A 163 19.28 -14.66 -1.57
C SER A 163 18.32 -15.68 -2.22
N CYS A 164 18.73 -16.34 -3.30
CA CYS A 164 18.02 -17.48 -3.87
C CYS A 164 18.19 -18.77 -3.06
N CYS A 165 19.09 -18.80 -2.06
CA CYS A 165 19.32 -19.98 -1.24
C CYS A 165 18.18 -20.23 -0.27
N GLN A 166 17.82 -21.50 -0.08
CA GLN A 166 16.92 -21.85 1.01
C GLN A 166 17.65 -21.71 2.37
N PRO A 167 16.97 -21.30 3.44
CA PRO A 167 17.63 -20.89 4.68
C PRO A 167 18.45 -22.00 5.33
N GLN A 168 18.03 -23.25 5.18
CA GLN A 168 18.74 -24.42 5.71
C GLN A 168 20.08 -24.71 5.01
N PHE A 169 20.36 -24.02 3.91
CA PHE A 169 21.59 -24.17 3.13
C PHE A 169 22.42 -22.88 3.10
N ILE A 170 22.13 -21.90 3.95
CA ILE A 170 22.95 -20.69 4.09
C ILE A 170 24.02 -20.94 5.15
N ASP A 171 25.29 -20.75 4.79
CA ASP A 171 26.37 -20.70 5.76
C ASP A 171 26.28 -19.37 6.54
N THR A 172 25.94 -19.44 7.82
CA THR A 172 25.78 -18.26 8.68
C THR A 172 27.09 -17.53 8.98
N THR A 173 28.25 -18.13 8.68
CA THR A 173 29.56 -17.50 8.88
C THR A 173 30.03 -16.70 7.67
N VAL A 174 29.62 -17.11 6.46
CA VAL A 174 30.09 -16.51 5.20
C VAL A 174 28.97 -15.80 4.43
N GLY A 175 27.70 -16.09 4.73
CA GLY A 175 26.54 -15.51 4.03
C GLY A 175 26.30 -16.07 2.62
N HIS A 176 26.96 -17.19 2.29
CA HIS A 176 26.85 -17.88 0.99
C HIS A 176 26.06 -19.18 1.12
N CYS A 177 25.55 -19.69 -0.01
CA CYS A 177 25.01 -21.06 -0.05
C CYS A 177 26.09 -22.09 0.24
N LEU A 178 25.76 -23.11 1.00
CA LEU A 178 26.60 -24.29 1.19
C LEU A 178 26.93 -24.94 -0.16
N ASP A 179 28.22 -25.19 -0.37
CA ASP A 179 28.74 -25.90 -1.53
C ASP A 179 28.77 -27.41 -1.27
N SER A 180 27.60 -28.04 -1.31
CA SER A 180 27.49 -29.49 -1.33
C SER A 180 27.13 -29.99 -2.74
N PRO A 181 27.97 -30.82 -3.39
CA PRO A 181 27.73 -31.35 -4.74
C PRO A 181 26.45 -32.20 -4.87
N ALA A 182 26.01 -32.82 -3.77
CA ALA A 182 24.82 -33.67 -3.74
C ALA A 182 23.48 -32.89 -3.82
N LEU A 183 23.51 -31.56 -3.62
CA LEU A 183 22.32 -30.70 -3.51
C LEU A 183 22.13 -29.75 -4.70
N GLY A 184 22.79 -30.00 -5.83
CA GLY A 184 23.02 -29.05 -6.93
C GLY A 184 21.82 -28.27 -7.49
N LYS A 185 20.57 -28.67 -7.20
CA LYS A 185 19.34 -27.89 -7.51
C LYS A 185 18.48 -27.59 -6.27
N ASP A 186 18.32 -28.54 -5.37
CA ASP A 186 17.38 -28.44 -4.23
C ASP A 186 17.77 -27.39 -3.18
N LYS A 187 19.02 -26.89 -3.23
CA LYS A 187 19.49 -25.82 -2.33
C LYS A 187 18.92 -24.44 -2.64
N PHE A 188 18.37 -24.23 -3.83
CA PHE A 188 17.82 -22.94 -4.26
C PHE A 188 16.30 -23.02 -4.40
N TYR A 189 15.64 -21.87 -4.27
CA TYR A 189 14.23 -21.76 -4.66
C TYR A 189 14.09 -22.03 -6.16
N GLN A 190 13.11 -22.85 -6.55
CA GLN A 190 12.86 -23.21 -7.96
C GLN A 190 11.78 -22.36 -8.60
N ASP A 191 10.91 -21.74 -7.79
CA ASP A 191 9.80 -20.93 -8.26
C ASP A 191 10.25 -19.50 -8.57
N GLY A 192 9.75 -18.93 -9.66
CA GLY A 192 9.95 -17.53 -10.01
C GLY A 192 9.21 -16.56 -9.09
N CYS A 193 9.76 -15.36 -8.93
CA CYS A 193 9.20 -14.36 -8.04
C CYS A 193 7.87 -13.78 -8.51
N VAL A 194 7.61 -13.70 -9.83
CA VAL A 194 6.31 -13.25 -10.35
C VAL A 194 5.20 -14.23 -9.94
N GLY A 195 5.45 -15.53 -10.09
CA GLY A 195 4.50 -16.58 -9.69
C GLY A 195 4.22 -16.55 -8.19
N LYS A 196 5.28 -16.52 -7.36
CA LYS A 196 5.11 -16.42 -5.88
C LYS A 196 4.42 -15.14 -5.45
N LEU A 197 4.69 -14.01 -6.10
CA LEU A 197 4.02 -12.74 -5.81
C LEU A 197 2.53 -12.84 -6.12
N LYS A 198 2.17 -13.43 -7.27
CA LYS A 198 0.78 -13.69 -7.65
C LYS A 198 0.09 -14.61 -6.65
N ASP A 199 0.69 -15.74 -6.30
CA ASP A 199 0.14 -16.67 -5.30
C ASP A 199 -0.08 -15.97 -3.95
N ARG A 200 0.84 -15.08 -3.57
CA ARG A 200 0.73 -14.31 -2.33
C ARG A 200 -0.42 -13.30 -2.38
N ILE A 201 -0.60 -12.62 -3.51
CA ILE A 201 -1.72 -11.71 -3.73
C ILE A 201 -3.04 -12.49 -3.72
N ASP A 202 -3.12 -13.61 -4.44
CA ASP A 202 -4.33 -14.42 -4.53
C ASP A 202 -4.72 -15.04 -3.18
N LYS A 203 -3.73 -15.51 -2.40
CA LYS A 203 -3.95 -16.02 -1.04
C LYS A 203 -4.47 -14.93 -0.09
N ASN A 204 -4.00 -13.69 -0.26
CA ASN A 204 -4.39 -12.56 0.58
C ASN A 204 -5.55 -11.74 -0.02
N ALA A 205 -6.11 -12.15 -1.17
CA ALA A 205 -7.13 -11.39 -1.87
C ALA A 205 -8.37 -11.17 -1.01
N SER A 206 -8.77 -12.17 -0.22
CA SER A 206 -9.89 -12.05 0.73
C SER A 206 -9.66 -10.95 1.78
N ILE A 207 -8.42 -10.79 2.25
CA ILE A 207 -8.08 -9.73 3.21
C ILE A 207 -8.19 -8.37 2.53
N LEU A 208 -7.63 -8.22 1.32
CA LEU A 208 -7.67 -6.98 0.56
C LEU A 208 -9.12 -6.55 0.25
N ILE A 209 -9.95 -7.50 -0.20
CA ILE A 209 -11.37 -7.27 -0.46
C ILE A 209 -12.09 -6.89 0.85
N GLY A 210 -11.81 -7.59 1.95
CA GLY A 210 -12.38 -7.29 3.27
C GLY A 210 -12.03 -5.88 3.76
N VAL A 211 -10.78 -5.44 3.58
CA VAL A 211 -10.35 -4.07 3.91
C VAL A 211 -11.11 -3.05 3.06
N GLY A 212 -11.22 -3.26 1.75
CA GLY A 212 -11.99 -2.36 0.86
C GLY A 212 -13.46 -2.26 1.24
N ILE A 213 -14.11 -3.39 1.54
CA ILE A 213 -15.52 -3.37 2.02
C ILE A 213 -15.64 -2.62 3.35
N GLY A 214 -14.68 -2.79 4.26
CA GLY A 214 -14.66 -2.06 5.53
C GLY A 214 -14.51 -0.54 5.34
N ILE A 215 -13.62 -0.12 4.45
CA ILE A 215 -13.41 1.29 4.11
C ILE A 215 -14.68 1.87 3.49
N ALA A 216 -15.27 1.20 2.50
CA ALA A 216 -16.54 1.57 1.87
C ALA A 216 -17.67 1.75 2.89
N PHE A 217 -17.82 0.80 3.83
CA PHE A 217 -18.83 0.89 4.88
C PHE A 217 -18.63 2.12 5.78
N ILE A 218 -17.40 2.37 6.23
CA ILE A 218 -17.07 3.53 7.06
C ILE A 218 -17.34 4.85 6.31
N GLN A 219 -17.02 4.93 5.02
CA GLN A 219 -17.30 6.11 4.20
C GLN A 219 -18.80 6.37 4.08
N ILE A 220 -19.60 5.35 3.76
CA ILE A 220 -21.07 5.49 3.66
C ILE A 220 -21.65 5.95 5.00
N LEU A 221 -21.19 5.38 6.11
CA LEU A 221 -21.61 5.80 7.44
C LEU A 221 -21.21 7.27 7.71
N GLY A 222 -19.99 7.67 7.36
CA GLY A 222 -19.51 9.04 7.49
C GLY A 222 -20.34 10.05 6.68
N ILE A 223 -20.68 9.71 5.43
CA ILE A 223 -21.56 10.51 4.56
C ILE A 223 -22.93 10.66 5.21
N PHE A 224 -23.54 9.55 5.63
CA PHE A 224 -24.86 9.56 6.26
C PHE A 224 -24.88 10.44 7.51
N LEU A 225 -23.92 10.25 8.43
CA LEU A 225 -23.83 11.02 9.67
C LEU A 225 -23.59 12.52 9.41
N ALA A 226 -22.73 12.86 8.44
CA ALA A 226 -22.46 14.25 8.09
C ALA A 226 -23.68 14.93 7.47
N CYS A 227 -24.38 14.29 6.53
CA CYS A 227 -25.62 14.80 5.93
C CYS A 227 -26.73 14.93 6.96
N TYR A 228 -26.88 13.95 7.85
CA TYR A 228 -27.85 14.00 8.94
C TYR A 228 -27.57 15.17 9.89
N LEU A 229 -26.33 15.31 10.36
CA LEU A 229 -25.94 16.39 11.26
C LEU A 229 -26.11 17.77 10.60
N ALA A 230 -25.70 17.92 9.34
CA ALA A 230 -25.90 19.15 8.57
C ALA A 230 -27.39 19.51 8.44
N SER A 231 -28.24 18.52 8.18
CA SER A 231 -29.69 18.70 8.07
C SER A 231 -30.32 19.07 9.41
N SER A 232 -29.86 18.46 10.51
CA SER A 232 -30.32 18.78 11.87
C SER A 232 -29.98 20.23 12.22
N ILE A 233 -28.74 20.66 11.98
CA ILE A 233 -28.30 22.04 12.25
C ILE A 233 -29.11 23.05 11.42
N ARG A 234 -29.30 22.80 10.12
CA ARG A 234 -30.12 23.69 9.25
C ARG A 234 -31.55 23.83 9.77
N ARG A 235 -32.14 22.75 10.29
CA ARG A 235 -33.51 22.79 10.86
C ARG A 235 -33.56 23.56 12.18
N GLU A 236 -32.49 23.53 12.97
CA GLU A 236 -32.39 24.33 14.20
C GLU A 236 -32.21 25.82 13.88
N GLN A 237 -31.43 26.16 12.86
CA GLN A 237 -31.24 27.55 12.41
C GLN A 237 -32.46 28.17 11.72
N ALA A 238 -33.37 27.34 11.19
CA ALA A 238 -34.60 27.78 10.53
C ALA A 238 -35.79 27.97 11.49
N LYS A 239 -35.62 27.66 12.79
CA LYS A 239 -36.58 27.92 13.86
C LYS A 239 -36.25 29.21 14.58
#